data_AF-A0A7S3HXQ8-F1
#
_entry.id   AF-A0A7S3HXQ8-F1
#
_cell.length_a   1.000
_cell.length_b   1.000
_cell.length_c   1.000
_cell.angle_alpha   90.00
_cell.angle_beta   90.00
_cell.angle_gamma   90.00
#
_symmetry.space_group_name_H-M   'P 1'
#
loop_
_entity.id
_entity.type
_entity.pdbx_description
1 polymer ?
#
loop_
_entity_poly.entity_id
_entity_poly.type
_entity_poly.pdbx_seq_one_letter_code
_entity_poly.pdbx_strand_id
1 'polypeptide(L)'
;MNRLEEELQYYISKSSQQMRFPKLVLMVLGNESLYDKHKQVYKLYQVPSQVVTSRNGMKFNLSKASNILKQINSKMGGDLFNLKFPDKMKNQKTMLIGIDVCHSGGNSIVGFAASTNPEMSQYYSDFIVQ
;
A
#
# COMPACT_ATOMS: atom_id res chain seq x y z
N MET A 1 -1.72 -20.82 -13.94
CA MET A 1 -1.75 -19.84 -12.85
C MET A 1 -0.34 -19.25 -12.77
N ASN A 2 -0.16 -17.95 -12.50
CA ASN A 2 1.22 -17.41 -12.39
C ASN A 2 1.86 -17.98 -11.13
N ARG A 3 3.13 -18.40 -11.19
CA ARG A 3 3.89 -18.96 -10.05
C ARG A 3 3.74 -18.16 -8.74
N LEU A 4 3.67 -16.83 -8.81
CA LEU A 4 3.43 -15.96 -7.66
C LEU A 4 2.09 -16.23 -6.97
N GLU A 5 1.04 -16.44 -7.75
CA GLU A 5 -0.30 -16.73 -7.24
C GLU A 5 -0.35 -18.10 -6.56
N GLU A 6 0.32 -19.11 -7.13
CA GLU A 6 0.47 -20.43 -6.52
C GLU A 6 1.22 -20.36 -5.18
N GLU A 7 2.30 -19.58 -5.12
CA GLU A 7 3.06 -19.35 -3.88
C GLU A 7 2.19 -18.64 -2.82
N LEU A 8 1.44 -17.58 -3.19
CA LEU A 8 0.52 -16.90 -2.27
C LEU A 8 -0.58 -17.84 -1.77
N GLN A 9 -1.21 -18.61 -2.66
CA GLN A 9 -2.22 -19.59 -2.30
C GLN A 9 -1.67 -20.68 -1.39
N TYR A 10 -0.44 -21.15 -1.62
CA TYR A 10 0.23 -22.09 -0.71
C TYR A 10 0.36 -21.52 0.71
N TYR A 11 0.78 -20.26 0.86
CA TYR A 11 0.87 -19.62 2.17
C TYR A 11 -0.51 -19.34 2.82
N ILE A 12 -1.55 -19.13 2.02
CA ILE A 12 -2.92 -18.91 2.50
C ILE A 12 -3.61 -20.23 2.89
N SER A 13 -3.36 -21.32 2.17
CA SER A 13 -4.12 -22.58 2.27
C SER A 13 -3.63 -23.57 3.33
N LYS A 14 -2.35 -23.51 3.76
CA LYS A 14 -1.80 -24.35 4.84
C LYS A 14 -2.23 -23.86 6.24
N SER A 15 -3.54 -23.85 6.47
CA SER A 15 -4.18 -23.34 7.70
C SER A 15 -4.16 -24.31 8.88
N SER A 16 -3.58 -25.51 8.74
CA SER A 16 -3.76 -26.61 9.70
C SER A 16 -2.67 -26.73 10.79
N GLN A 17 -1.51 -26.08 10.68
CA GLN A 17 -0.53 -26.02 11.78
C GLN A 17 0.18 -24.66 11.80
N GLN A 18 -0.38 -23.74 12.60
CA GLN A 18 0.19 -22.45 13.03
C GLN A 18 1.12 -21.75 12.03
N MET A 19 0.57 -21.10 11.00
CA MET A 19 1.05 -19.78 10.53
C MET A 19 -0.07 -19.02 9.83
N ARG A 20 -0.17 -17.74 10.17
CA ARG A 20 -1.26 -16.81 9.86
C ARG A 20 -1.06 -16.19 8.47
N PHE A 21 -2.15 -15.83 7.81
CA PHE A 21 -2.17 -15.00 6.59
C PHE A 21 -1.05 -13.94 6.61
N PRO A 22 -0.24 -13.83 5.54
CA PRO A 22 0.94 -12.97 5.55
C PRO A 22 0.53 -11.51 5.80
N LYS A 23 1.13 -10.89 6.83
CA LYS A 23 0.85 -9.48 7.16
C LYS A 23 1.39 -8.52 6.10
N LEU A 24 2.48 -8.89 5.43
CA LEU A 24 3.16 -8.12 4.39
C LEU A 24 3.93 -9.08 3.48
N VAL A 25 3.94 -8.80 2.19
CA VAL A 25 4.83 -9.48 1.22
C VAL A 25 5.89 -8.50 0.74
N LEU A 26 7.17 -8.85 0.94
CA LEU A 26 8.31 -8.15 0.36
C LEU A 26 8.77 -8.92 -0.89
N MET A 27 8.70 -8.27 -2.06
CA MET A 27 9.10 -8.87 -3.33
C MET A 27 10.30 -8.13 -3.91
N VAL A 28 11.37 -8.88 -4.20
CA VAL A 28 12.50 -8.37 -4.99
C VAL A 28 12.24 -8.63 -6.46
N LEU A 29 12.11 -7.57 -7.26
CA LEU A 29 11.72 -7.67 -8.66
C LEU A 29 12.94 -7.56 -9.58
N GLY A 30 13.21 -8.62 -10.34
CA GLY A 30 14.29 -8.64 -11.34
C GLY A 30 13.93 -7.93 -12.65
N ASN A 31 12.66 -8.02 -13.07
CA ASN A 31 12.14 -7.44 -14.30
C ASN A 31 10.98 -6.47 -13.99
N GLU A 32 11.18 -5.19 -14.25
CA GLU A 32 10.22 -4.12 -13.94
C GLU A 32 8.91 -4.24 -14.73
N SER A 33 8.89 -4.89 -15.90
CA SER A 33 7.67 -5.08 -16.69
C SER A 33 6.62 -6.00 -16.02
N LEU A 34 7.01 -6.74 -14.98
CA LEU A 34 6.11 -7.59 -14.20
C LEU A 34 5.43 -6.84 -13.03
N TYR A 35 5.81 -5.58 -12.78
CA TYR A 35 5.33 -4.81 -11.63
C TYR A 35 3.80 -4.73 -11.56
N ASP A 36 3.15 -4.31 -12.65
CA ASP A 36 1.70 -4.13 -12.71
C ASP A 36 0.96 -5.46 -12.52
N LYS A 37 1.44 -6.53 -13.18
CA LYS A 37 0.88 -7.87 -13.06
C LYS A 37 0.94 -8.38 -11.62
N HIS A 38 2.08 -8.23 -10.95
CA HIS A 38 2.22 -8.66 -9.56
C HIS A 38 1.36 -7.81 -8.62
N LYS A 39 1.26 -6.50 -8.84
CA LYS A 39 0.40 -5.61 -8.05
C LYS A 39 -1.08 -5.97 -8.15
N GLN A 40 -1.55 -6.39 -9.32
CA GLN A 40 -2.93 -6.88 -9.48
C GLN A 40 -3.19 -8.14 -8.65
N VAL A 41 -2.25 -9.08 -8.60
CA VAL A 41 -2.36 -10.29 -7.77
C VAL A 41 -2.43 -9.91 -6.29
N TYR A 42 -1.52 -9.08 -5.77
CA TYR A 42 -1.58 -8.66 -4.37
C TYR A 42 -2.88 -7.93 -4.00
N LYS A 43 -3.42 -7.13 -4.93
CA LYS A 43 -4.72 -6.46 -4.76
C LYS A 43 -5.86 -7.46 -4.68
N LEU A 44 -5.86 -8.49 -5.54
CA LEU A 44 -6.87 -9.55 -5.54
C LEU A 44 -6.91 -10.31 -4.20
N TYR A 45 -5.75 -10.64 -3.65
CA TYR A 45 -5.64 -11.33 -2.35
C TYR A 45 -5.67 -10.38 -1.14
N GLN A 46 -5.80 -9.07 -1.34
CA GLN A 46 -5.79 -8.04 -0.27
C GLN A 46 -4.57 -8.11 0.66
N VAL A 47 -3.40 -8.46 0.12
CA VAL A 47 -2.15 -8.56 0.90
C VAL A 47 -1.32 -7.29 0.71
N PRO A 48 -0.98 -6.55 1.77
CA PRO A 48 -0.04 -5.44 1.69
C PRO A 48 1.30 -5.90 1.09
N SER A 49 1.79 -5.19 0.07
CA SER A 49 3.01 -5.57 -0.65
C SER A 49 4.02 -4.44 -0.81
N GLN A 50 5.28 -4.74 -0.53
CA GLN A 50 6.44 -3.89 -0.83
C GLN A 50 7.26 -4.53 -1.95
N VAL A 51 7.40 -3.83 -3.07
CA VAL A 51 8.23 -4.29 -4.18
C VAL A 51 9.51 -3.47 -4.21
N VAL A 52 10.65 -4.13 -4.32
CA VAL A 52 11.98 -3.52 -4.40
C VAL A 52 12.65 -4.07 -5.64
N THR A 53 13.08 -3.21 -6.57
CA THR A 53 13.80 -3.70 -7.75
C THR A 53 15.15 -4.28 -7.35
N SER A 54 15.60 -5.32 -8.05
CA SER A 54 16.91 -5.95 -7.83
C SER A 54 18.03 -4.90 -7.86
N ARG A 55 17.97 -3.96 -8.81
CA ARG A 55 18.88 -2.81 -8.92
C ARG A 55 18.92 -1.97 -7.65
N ASN A 56 17.78 -1.76 -6.98
CA ASN A 56 17.72 -0.99 -5.75
C ASN A 56 18.13 -1.78 -4.50
N GLY A 57 17.94 -3.10 -4.50
CA GLY A 57 18.32 -3.99 -3.40
C GLY A 57 19.77 -4.51 -3.45
N MET A 58 20.45 -4.42 -4.59
CA MET A 58 21.77 -5.03 -4.80
C MET A 58 22.89 -4.46 -3.92
N LYS A 59 22.82 -3.17 -3.58
CA LYS A 59 23.79 -2.52 -2.69
C LYS A 59 23.06 -1.90 -1.52
N PHE A 60 23.54 -2.20 -0.31
CA PHE A 60 22.99 -1.63 0.90
C PHE A 60 23.20 -0.10 0.91
N ASN A 61 22.10 0.64 1.04
CA ASN A 61 22.09 2.08 1.12
C ASN A 61 21.07 2.50 2.17
N LEU A 62 21.52 3.19 3.22
CA LEU A 62 20.68 3.57 4.35
C LEU A 62 19.49 4.45 3.96
N SER A 63 19.69 5.39 3.04
CA SER A 63 18.59 6.26 2.57
C SER A 63 17.52 5.46 1.83
N LYS A 64 17.91 4.51 0.99
CA LYS A 64 16.97 3.59 0.32
C LYS A 64 16.24 2.71 1.32
N ALA A 65 16.96 2.12 2.27
CA ALA A 65 16.39 1.27 3.31
C ALA A 65 15.38 2.05 4.18
N SER A 66 15.73 3.27 4.61
CA SER A 66 14.84 4.15 5.37
C SER A 66 13.55 4.46 4.59
N ASN A 67 13.65 4.78 3.30
CA ASN A 67 12.46 5.06 2.48
C ASN A 67 11.57 3.82 2.28
N ILE A 68 12.17 2.63 2.11
CA ILE A 68 11.42 1.38 2.03
C ILE A 68 10.68 1.09 3.35
N LEU A 69 11.36 1.28 4.50
CA LEU A 69 10.75 1.09 5.81
C LEU A 69 9.61 2.08 6.07
N LYS A 70 9.74 3.35 5.66
CA LYS A 70 8.64 4.32 5.72
C LYS A 70 7.42 3.85 4.91
N GLN A 71 7.63 3.37 3.68
CA GLN A 71 6.53 2.83 2.87
C GLN A 71 5.87 1.61 3.51
N ILE A 72 6.65 0.71 4.10
CA ILE A 72 6.13 -0.46 4.82
C ILE A 72 5.30 -0.01 6.03
N ASN A 73 5.80 0.94 6.81
CA ASN A 73 5.10 1.49 7.98
C ASN A 73 3.72 2.01 7.59
N SER A 74 3.63 2.85 6.55
CA SER A 74 2.34 3.37 6.07
C SER A 74 1.39 2.29 5.57
N LYS A 75 1.89 1.26 4.88
CA LYS A 75 1.06 0.12 4.40
C LYS A 75 0.53 -0.76 5.52
N MET A 76 1.23 -0.79 6.65
CA MET A 76 0.85 -1.54 7.84
C MET A 76 -0.01 -0.74 8.81
N GLY A 77 -0.42 0.49 8.45
CA GLY A 77 -1.25 1.35 9.28
C GLY A 77 -0.46 2.14 10.35
N GLY A 78 0.85 2.29 10.18
CA GLY A 78 1.68 3.14 11.03
C GLY A 78 1.79 4.57 10.51
N ASP A 79 1.89 5.52 11.43
CA ASP A 79 2.07 6.93 11.11
C ASP A 79 3.54 7.24 10.81
N LEU A 80 3.80 8.04 9.77
CA LEU A 80 5.16 8.52 9.47
C LEU A 80 5.51 9.75 10.29
N PHE A 81 4.55 10.67 10.40
CA PHE A 81 4.67 11.93 11.10
C PHE A 81 3.32 12.24 11.72
N ASN A 82 3.33 12.77 12.93
CA ASN A 82 2.14 13.28 13.58
C ASN A 82 2.24 14.80 13.63
N LEU A 83 1.21 15.46 13.12
CA LEU A 83 1.10 16.91 13.15
C LEU A 83 0.26 17.32 14.37
N LYS A 84 0.61 18.45 14.97
CA LYS A 84 -0.20 19.05 16.03
C LYS A 84 -1.23 19.98 15.41
N PHE A 85 -2.47 19.54 15.33
CA PHE A 85 -3.59 20.35 14.85
C PHE A 85 -4.22 21.18 15.98
N PRO A 86 -4.89 22.30 15.65
CA PRO A 86 -5.69 23.04 16.62
C PRO A 86 -6.80 22.18 17.24
N ASP A 87 -7.05 22.33 18.55
CA ASP A 87 -8.08 21.56 19.28
C ASP A 87 -9.47 21.68 18.67
N LYS A 88 -9.75 22.82 18.01
CA LYS A 88 -11.00 23.04 17.29
C LYS A 88 -11.28 21.95 16.24
N MET A 89 -10.26 21.49 15.51
CA MET A 89 -10.42 20.44 14.49
C MET A 89 -10.82 19.10 15.13
N LYS A 90 -10.23 18.77 16.29
CA LYS A 90 -10.59 17.58 17.06
C LYS A 90 -12.01 17.69 17.62
N ASN A 91 -12.36 18.82 18.23
CA ASN A 91 -13.67 19.06 18.85
C ASN A 91 -14.81 19.06 17.81
N GLN A 92 -14.55 19.57 16.61
CA GLN A 92 -15.49 19.59 15.50
C GLN A 92 -15.52 18.28 14.70
N LYS A 93 -14.73 17.27 15.10
CA LYS A 93 -14.62 15.97 14.41
C LYS A 93 -14.33 16.15 12.90
N THR A 94 -13.38 17.01 12.58
CA THR A 94 -13.04 17.36 11.20
C THR A 94 -12.36 16.19 10.46
N MET A 95 -12.76 15.98 9.21
CA MET A 95 -12.13 15.06 8.27
C MET A 95 -11.52 15.84 7.10
N LEU A 96 -10.29 15.52 6.73
CA LEU A 96 -9.61 16.05 5.54
C LEU A 96 -9.87 15.12 4.35
N ILE A 97 -10.31 15.68 3.23
CA ILE A 97 -10.56 14.93 1.98
C ILE A 97 -9.79 15.60 0.84
N GLY A 98 -9.03 14.79 0.09
CA GLY A 98 -8.44 15.18 -1.19
C GLY A 98 -9.10 14.40 -2.32
N ILE A 99 -9.44 15.08 -3.42
CA ILE A 99 -10.06 14.50 -4.61
C ILE A 99 -9.22 14.93 -5.81
N ASP A 100 -8.94 13.98 -6.71
CA ASP A 100 -8.25 14.22 -7.97
C ASP A 100 -8.96 13.49 -9.12
N VAL A 101 -8.89 14.06 -10.33
CA VAL A 101 -9.52 13.50 -11.53
C VAL A 101 -8.48 13.35 -12.62
N CYS A 102 -8.29 12.12 -13.10
CA CYS A 102 -7.37 11.80 -14.18
C CYS A 102 -8.14 11.37 -15.44
N HIS A 103 -7.85 11.99 -16.58
CA HIS A 103 -8.43 11.63 -17.87
C HIS A 103 -7.45 10.76 -18.67
N SER A 104 -7.89 9.58 -19.08
CA SER A 104 -7.09 8.69 -19.94
C SER A 104 -7.98 7.81 -20.81
N GLY A 105 -7.80 7.89 -22.13
CA GLY A 105 -8.43 6.97 -23.09
C GLY A 105 -9.95 7.03 -23.12
N GLY A 106 -10.55 8.21 -22.95
CA GLY A 106 -12.01 8.42 -23.01
C GLY A 106 -12.76 8.21 -21.70
N ASN A 107 -12.10 7.65 -20.69
CA ASN A 107 -12.65 7.54 -19.33
C ASN A 107 -12.01 8.57 -18.40
N SER A 108 -12.76 8.96 -17.37
CA SER A 108 -12.29 9.80 -16.27
C SER A 108 -12.24 8.95 -15.00
N ILE A 109 -11.07 8.88 -14.36
CA ILE A 109 -10.92 8.20 -13.08
C ILE A 109 -10.90 9.27 -11.99
N VAL A 110 -11.92 9.25 -11.14
CA VAL A 110 -11.99 10.09 -9.94
C VAL A 110 -11.41 9.31 -8.78
N GLY A 111 -10.27 9.74 -8.26
CA GLY A 111 -9.68 9.19 -7.04
C GLY A 111 -9.93 10.11 -5.85
N PHE A 112 -10.16 9.54 -4.67
CA PHE A 112 -10.19 10.32 -3.44
C PHE A 112 -9.43 9.64 -2.31
N ALA A 113 -9.01 10.45 -1.35
CA ALA A 113 -8.47 10.00 -0.07
C ALA A 113 -9.08 10.83 1.07
N ALA A 114 -9.42 10.17 2.18
CA ALA A 114 -10.03 10.80 3.34
C ALA A 114 -9.34 10.37 4.64
N SER A 115 -9.03 11.33 5.51
CA SER A 115 -8.39 11.06 6.80
C SER A 115 -9.29 10.21 7.70
N THR A 116 -8.73 9.22 8.39
CA THR A 116 -9.48 8.27 9.24
C THR A 116 -9.18 8.43 10.72
N ASN A 117 -8.23 9.28 11.09
CA ASN A 117 -7.82 9.54 12.46
C ASN A 117 -7.63 11.04 12.75
N PRO A 118 -7.71 11.47 14.02
CA PRO A 118 -7.55 12.87 14.43
C PRO A 118 -6.20 13.50 14.05
N GLU A 119 -5.15 12.70 13.94
CA GLU A 119 -3.79 13.14 13.60
C GLU A 119 -3.60 13.34 12.08
N MET A 120 -4.63 13.08 11.27
CA MET A 120 -4.63 13.22 9.80
C MET A 120 -3.44 12.52 9.13
N SER A 121 -3.02 11.39 9.69
CA SER A 121 -1.85 10.61 9.26
C SER A 121 -2.26 9.33 8.52
N GLN A 122 -3.50 8.87 8.69
CA GLN A 122 -4.04 7.67 8.06
C GLN A 122 -5.20 8.01 7.14
N TYR A 123 -5.22 7.39 5.95
CA TYR A 123 -6.18 7.71 4.91
C TYR A 123 -6.84 6.46 4.37
N TYR A 124 -8.16 6.50 4.25
CA TYR A 124 -8.90 5.64 3.33
C TYR A 124 -8.77 6.22 1.93
N SER A 125 -8.70 5.37 0.90
CA SER A 125 -8.67 5.81 -0.50
C SER A 125 -9.51 4.89 -1.37
N ASP A 126 -10.21 5.47 -2.34
CA ASP A 126 -10.99 4.73 -3.31
C ASP A 126 -11.08 5.50 -4.64
N PHE A 127 -11.63 4.88 -5.67
CA PHE A 127 -11.77 5.47 -6.99
C PHE A 127 -13.04 5.04 -7.71
N ILE A 128 -13.50 5.90 -8.62
CA ILE A 128 -14.66 5.67 -9.49
C ILE A 128 -14.22 5.90 -10.93
N VAL A 129 -14.69 5.07 -11.85
CA VAL A 129 -14.49 5.25 -13.30
C VAL A 129 -15.77 5.82 -13.90
N GLN A 130 -15.66 6.92 -14.63
CA GLN A 130 -16.74 7.64 -15.32
C GLN A 130 -16.47 7.77 -16.81
#